data_AF-A0A3B8U6T2-F1
#
_entry.id   AF-A0A3B8U6T2-F1
#
_cell.length_a   1.000
_cell.length_b   1.000
_cell.length_c   1.000
_cell.angle_alpha   90.00
_cell.angle_beta   90.00
_cell.angle_gamma   90.00
#
_symmetry.space_group_name_H-M   'P 1'
#
loop_
_entity.id
_entity.type
_entity.pdbx_description
1 polymer ?
#
loop_
_entity_poly.entity_id
_entity_poly.type
_entity_poly.pdbx_seq_one_letter_code
_entity_poly.pdbx_strand_id
1 'polypeptide(L)' 'TGRKLAPALYNLGREGMLPPNFACVGFARREKTHQQFRDEIKEDISTYSRTKPIEDSFWDHFHEQFFYNHS' A
#
# COMPACT_ATOMS: atom_id res chain seq x y z
N THR A 1 -5.37 -5.90 -8.81
CA THR A 1 -4.89 -6.34 -7.47
C THR A 1 -5.28 -5.37 -6.36
N GLY A 2 -5.51 -4.09 -6.68
CA GLY A 2 -5.91 -3.04 -5.74
C GLY A 2 -7.03 -3.36 -4.75
N ARG A 3 -8.19 -3.80 -5.25
CA ARG A 3 -9.41 -4.01 -4.46
C ARG A 3 -9.31 -4.94 -3.25
N LYS A 4 -8.32 -5.85 -3.19
CA LYS A 4 -8.21 -6.84 -2.10
C LYS A 4 -6.84 -6.83 -1.41
N LEU A 5 -5.76 -6.75 -2.18
CA LEU A 5 -4.41 -6.90 -1.62
C LEU A 5 -3.99 -5.68 -0.80
N ALA A 6 -4.16 -4.47 -1.35
CA ALA A 6 -3.77 -3.24 -0.68
C ALA A 6 -4.51 -3.02 0.66
N PRO A 7 -5.86 -3.17 0.73
CA PRO A 7 -6.57 -3.12 2.01
C PRO A 7 -6.12 -4.17 3.03
N ALA A 8 -5.80 -5.39 2.58
CA ALA A 8 -5.36 -6.45 3.48
C ALA A 8 -3.98 -6.13 4.09
N LEU A 9 -3.02 -5.69 3.25
CA LEU A 9 -1.69 -5.30 3.71
C LEU A 9 -1.75 -4.12 4.70
N TYR A 10 -2.60 -3.13 4.43
CA TYR A 10 -2.83 -2.02 5.35
C TYR A 10 -3.35 -2.48 6.71
N ASN A 11 -4.36 -3.36 6.74
CA ASN A 11 -4.91 -3.86 8.00
C ASN A 11 -3.87 -4.68 8.78
N LEU A 12 -3.10 -5.54 8.10
CA LEU A 12 -2.02 -6.31 8.73
C LEU A 12 -0.92 -5.39 9.30
N GLY A 13 -0.56 -4.33 8.58
CA GLY A 13 0.41 -3.35 9.06
C GLY A 13 -0.06 -2.63 10.31
N ARG A 14 -1.34 -2.21 10.35
CA ARG A 14 -1.93 -1.55 11.52
C ARG A 14 -2.08 -2.46 12.74
N GLU A 15 -2.37 -3.73 12.52
CA GLU A 15 -2.46 -4.72 13.58
C GLU A 15 -1.08 -5.19 14.08
N GLY A 16 0.02 -4.64 13.55
CA GLY A 16 1.38 -5.04 13.91
C GLY A 16 1.72 -6.48 13.48
N MET A 17 0.97 -7.02 12.52
CA MET A 17 1.12 -8.40 12.03
C MET A 17 2.12 -8.54 10.88
N LEU A 18 2.67 -7.43 10.39
CA LEU A 18 3.76 -7.44 9.42
C LEU A 18 5.12 -7.49 10.14
N PRO A 19 6.11 -8.22 9.59
CA PRO A 19 7.47 -8.19 10.10
C PRO A 19 8.07 -6.76 10.08
N PRO A 20 9.03 -6.45 10.97
CA PRO A 20 9.66 -5.11 11.03
C PRO A 20 10.29 -4.65 9.70
N ASN A 21 10.83 -5.60 8.92
CA ASN A 21 11.53 -5.32 7.66
C ASN A 21 10.66 -5.69 6.44
N PHE A 22 9.37 -5.37 6.49
CA PHE A 22 8.46 -5.64 5.37
C PHE A 22 8.71 -4.69 4.19
N ALA A 23 8.59 -5.23 2.97
CA ALA A 23 8.56 -4.46 1.74
C ALA A 23 7.58 -5.07 0.74
N CYS A 24 6.86 -4.24 0.00
CA CYS A 24 5.95 -4.63 -1.06
C CYS A 24 6.45 -4.07 -2.40
N VAL A 25 6.71 -4.96 -3.37
CA VAL A 25 7.16 -4.55 -4.72
C VAL A 25 6.05 -4.86 -5.73
N GLY A 26 5.43 -3.81 -6.27
CA GLY A 26 4.54 -3.92 -7.42
C GLY A 26 5.34 -4.11 -8.71
N PHE A 27 4.92 -5.04 -9.56
CA PHE A 27 5.57 -5.30 -10.85
C PHE A 27 4.52 -5.35 -11.96
N ALA A 28 4.64 -4.47 -12.97
CA ALA A 28 3.80 -4.55 -14.17
C ALA A 28 4.46 -3.89 -15.39
N ARG A 29 3.85 -4.07 -16.57
CA ARG A 29 4.35 -3.50 -17.84
C ARG A 29 4.15 -2.00 -18.02
N ARG A 30 3.32 -1.36 -17.18
CA ARG A 30 3.01 0.06 -17.32
C ARG A 30 4.09 0.86 -16.62
N GLU A 31 4.63 1.86 -17.29
CA GLU A 31 5.57 2.78 -16.65
C GLU A 31 4.84 3.59 -15.59
N LYS A 32 5.33 3.52 -14.34
CA LYS A 32 4.87 4.32 -13.21
C LYS A 32 6.04 4.63 -12.31
N THR A 33 6.00 5.79 -11.67
CA THR A 33 6.90 6.11 -10.57
C THR A 33 6.45 5.38 -9.29
N HIS A 34 7.35 5.24 -8.32
CA HIS A 34 6.97 4.74 -7.00
C HIS A 34 5.87 5.60 -6.37
N GLN A 35 5.90 6.92 -6.56
CA GLN A 35 4.89 7.83 -6.03
C GLN A 35 3.51 7.55 -6.63
N GLN A 36 3.42 7.43 -7.95
CA GLN A 36 2.16 7.08 -8.63
C GLN A 36 1.60 5.75 -8.13
N PHE A 37 2.46 4.75 -7.92
CA PHE A 37 2.03 3.48 -7.35
C PHE A 37 1.52 3.63 -5.92
N ARG A 38 2.19 4.41 -5.07
CA ARG A 38 1.76 4.66 -3.69
C ARG A 38 0.42 5.40 -3.63
N ASP A 39 0.21 6.37 -4.52
CA ASP A 39 -1.05 7.12 -4.61
C ASP A 39 -2.21 6.19 -4.98
N GLU A 40 -2.01 5.30 -5.96
CA GLU A 40 -3.00 4.27 -6.33
C GLU A 40 -3.32 3.33 -5.17
N ILE A 41 -2.28 2.88 -4.43
CA ILE A 41 -2.48 2.03 -3.25
C ILE A 41 -3.25 2.79 -2.16
N LYS A 42 -2.97 4.08 -1.93
CA LYS A 42 -3.72 4.91 -0.98
C LYS A 42 -5.18 5.01 -1.37
N GLU A 43 -5.46 5.24 -2.65
CA GLU A 43 -6.82 5.31 -3.20
C GLU A 43 -7.56 3.96 -3.05
N ASP A 44 -6.90 2.85 -3.37
CA ASP A 44 -7.45 1.51 -3.21
C ASP A 44 -7.79 1.19 -1.75
N ILE A 45 -6.91 1.53 -0.80
CA ILE A 45 -7.16 1.36 0.64
C ILE A 45 -8.34 2.24 1.05
N SER A 46 -8.38 3.50 0.62
CA SER A 46 -9.42 4.46 1.01
C SER A 46 -10.79 4.02 0.52
N THR A 47 -10.82 3.46 -0.68
CA THR A 47 -12.04 2.97 -1.32
C THR A 47 -12.51 1.65 -0.68
N TYR A 48 -11.61 0.67 -0.54
CA TYR A 48 -12.00 -0.72 -0.28
C TYR A 48 -11.68 -1.25 1.12
N SER A 49 -10.88 -0.54 1.93
CA SER A 49 -10.66 -0.95 3.31
C SER A 49 -11.93 -0.83 4.14
N ARG A 50 -12.15 -1.83 5.00
CA ARG A 50 -13.22 -1.81 6.00
C ARG A 50 -12.90 -0.84 7.14
N THR A 51 -11.61 -0.54 7.31
CA THR A 51 -11.12 0.32 8.38
C THR A 51 -11.00 1.74 7.84
N LYS A 52 -11.94 2.59 8.24
CA LYS A 52 -12.02 4.00 7.85
C LYS A 52 -12.24 4.86 9.11
N PRO A 53 -11.69 6.09 9.17
CA PRO A 53 -10.83 6.72 8.16
C PRO A 53 -9.43 6.08 8.09
N ILE A 54 -8.70 6.33 6.99
CA ILE A 54 -7.27 6.01 6.95
C ILE A 54 -6.58 6.93 7.95
N GLU A 55 -5.67 6.35 8.73
CA GLU A 55 -4.85 7.10 9.65
C GLU A 55 -3.64 7.65 8.90
N ASP A 56 -3.68 8.93 8.55
CA ASP A 56 -2.65 9.56 7.69
C ASP A 56 -1.25 9.44 8.32
N SER A 57 -1.13 9.63 9.64
CA SER A 57 0.15 9.46 10.35
C SER A 57 0.76 8.06 10.19
N PHE A 58 -0.08 7.02 10.17
CA PHE A 58 0.40 5.66 9.91
C PHE A 58 0.77 5.48 8.44
N TRP A 59 -0.08 5.95 7.53
CA TRP A 59 0.15 5.86 6.10
C TRP A 59 1.44 6.55 5.66
N ASP A 60 1.75 7.73 6.22
CA ASP A 60 2.94 8.52 5.91
C ASP A 60 4.24 7.76 6.20
N HIS A 61 4.24 6.80 7.11
CA HIS A 61 5.40 5.92 7.33
C HIS A 61 5.27 4.62 6.53
N PHE A 62 4.07 4.05 6.46
CA PHE A 62 3.83 2.76 5.83
C PHE A 62 4.03 2.78 4.31
N HIS A 63 3.70 3.88 3.64
CA HIS A 63 3.80 4.01 2.19
C HIS A 63 5.26 3.90 1.68
N GLU A 64 6.26 4.17 2.52
CA GLU A 64 7.67 4.05 2.17
C GLU A 64 8.09 2.60 1.87
N GLN A 65 7.36 1.63 2.42
CA GLN A 65 7.60 0.20 2.21
C GLN A 65 7.09 -0.30 0.85
N PHE A 66 6.43 0.56 0.06
CA PHE A 66 5.90 0.23 -1.25
C PHE A 66 6.82 0.74 -2.37
N PHE A 67 7.23 -0.20 -3.20
CA PHE A 67 8.09 0.01 -4.36
C PHE A 67 7.39 -0.45 -5.63
N TYR A 68 7.85 0.07 -6.75
CA TYR A 68 7.30 -0.28 -8.05
C TYR A 68 8.41 -0.52 -9.07
N ASN A 69 8.33 -1.62 -9.79
CA ASN A 69 9.20 -1.89 -10.92
C ASN A 69 8.36 -2.16 -12.16
N HIS A 70 8.88 -1.80 -13.32
CA HIS A 70 8.29 -2.17 -14.60
C HIS A 70 9.29 -2.91 -15.48
N SER A 71 8.75 -3.74 -16.38
CA SER A 71 9.49 -4.45 -17.44
C SER A 71 9.21 -3.84 -18.79
#